data_AF-A0A7J5AV69-F1
#
_entry.id   AF-A0A7J5AV69-F1
#
_cell.length_a   1.000
_cell.length_b   1.000
_cell.length_c   1.000
_cell.angle_alpha   90.00
_cell.angle_beta   90.00
_cell.angle_gamma   90.00
#
_symmetry.space_group_name_H-M   'P 1'
#
loop_
_entity.id
_entity.type
_entity.pdbx_description
1 polymer ?
#
loop_
_entity_poly.entity_id
_entity_poly.type
_entity_poly.pdbx_seq_one_letter_code
_entity_poly.pdbx_strand_id
1 'polypeptide(L)'
;MTAEAPDDTRTRILRAALDLFAEHGYQRTPLRQIAERLRLTKAAILYHFPTKEHLLTALIEPMVADFEALLDAAEEGPAERARWTVLEGWVDIILGHRRPLGMLFHDIALVGRGDTYHRLIRIAMRANDLIAGPDAGRRERVRAVQAVAACSDPVVFFVDVPDAVLRADMLDGVRRLLGDPTGSGSDQAGGAGTAGGSDQVGGAGTAGGASTRTAATSGGTGTAADGGGGGGAGTPAAGGAARGRRRPGRPRAMSPEQVEAARRMHTGGDHSADEIAAALGVSRATVYRHLDPAAAK
;
A
#
# COMPACT_ATOMS: atom_id res chain seq x y z
N MET A 1 12.33 30.82 25.96
CA MET A 1 13.25 29.86 25.31
C MET A 1 13.10 28.52 26.01
N THR A 2 12.17 27.70 25.55
CA THR A 2 12.05 26.30 26.00
C THR A 2 13.08 25.48 25.21
N ALA A 3 14.09 24.97 25.91
CA ALA A 3 15.13 24.14 25.31
C ALA A 3 14.51 22.87 24.72
N GLU A 4 14.64 22.71 23.41
CA GLU A 4 14.28 21.50 22.66
C GLU A 4 15.14 20.35 23.22
N ALA A 5 14.49 19.30 23.74
CA ALA A 5 15.19 18.13 24.24
C ALA A 5 16.07 17.54 23.12
N PRO A 6 17.30 17.09 23.40
CA PRO A 6 18.17 16.52 22.37
C PRO A 6 17.44 15.35 21.68
N ASP A 7 17.26 15.48 20.38
CA ASP A 7 16.57 14.51 19.52
C ASP A 7 17.22 13.12 19.68
N ASP A 8 16.54 12.21 20.38
CA ASP A 8 17.06 10.86 20.64
C ASP A 8 17.39 10.16 19.31
N THR A 9 18.42 9.31 19.33
CA THR A 9 18.88 8.57 18.14
C THR A 9 17.73 7.83 17.47
N ARG A 10 16.79 7.30 18.25
CA ARG A 10 15.57 6.66 17.73
C ARG A 10 14.74 7.61 16.86
N THR A 11 14.49 8.83 17.31
CA THR A 11 13.70 9.84 16.58
C THR A 11 14.43 10.31 15.32
N ARG A 12 15.76 10.49 15.39
CA ARG A 12 16.59 10.79 14.22
C ARG A 12 16.52 9.71 13.15
N ILE A 13 16.51 8.43 13.56
CA ILE A 13 16.33 7.28 12.66
C ILE A 13 14.95 7.33 11.98
N LEU A 14 13.88 7.55 12.75
CA LEU A 14 12.52 7.65 12.21
C LEU A 14 12.42 8.80 11.19
N ARG A 15 12.92 10.00 11.51
CA ARG A 15 12.88 11.14 10.57
C ARG A 15 13.61 10.83 9.26
N ALA A 16 14.84 10.31 9.35
CA ALA A 16 15.61 9.96 8.16
C ALA A 16 14.98 8.83 7.33
N ALA A 17 14.36 7.84 8.00
CA ALA A 17 13.65 6.76 7.34
C ALA A 17 12.41 7.28 6.61
N LEU A 18 11.61 8.15 7.24
CA LEU A 18 10.43 8.76 6.63
C LEU A 18 10.78 9.58 5.38
N ASP A 19 11.86 10.37 5.44
CA ASP A 19 12.39 11.10 4.27
C ASP A 19 12.72 10.15 3.12
N LEU A 20 13.54 9.14 3.40
CA LEU A 20 14.01 8.22 2.36
C LEU A 20 12.88 7.34 1.81
N PHE A 21 11.94 6.91 2.65
CA PHE A 21 10.78 6.13 2.22
C PHE A 21 9.80 6.97 1.41
N ALA A 22 9.59 8.25 1.75
CA ALA A 22 8.75 9.13 0.94
C ALA A 22 9.36 9.41 -0.44
N GLU A 23 10.69 9.57 -0.53
CA GLU A 23 11.39 9.88 -1.77
C GLU A 23 11.58 8.65 -2.68
N HIS A 24 12.02 7.53 -2.10
CA HIS A 24 12.41 6.34 -2.86
C HIS A 24 11.41 5.19 -2.73
N GLY A 25 10.35 5.32 -1.93
CA GLY A 25 9.49 4.21 -1.56
C GLY A 25 10.13 3.30 -0.51
N TYR A 26 9.29 2.64 0.29
CA TYR A 26 9.73 1.72 1.34
C TYR A 26 10.64 0.64 0.77
N GLN A 27 10.22 -0.12 -0.24
CA GLN A 27 10.98 -1.29 -0.72
C GLN A 27 12.38 -0.97 -1.24
N ARG A 28 12.52 0.11 -2.00
CA ARG A 28 13.79 0.47 -2.64
C ARG A 28 14.79 1.10 -1.69
N THR A 29 14.39 1.38 -0.43
CA THR A 29 15.27 1.98 0.58
C THR A 29 15.85 0.91 1.53
N PRO A 30 17.12 0.47 1.36
CA PRO A 30 17.75 -0.45 2.30
C PRO A 30 18.17 0.28 3.60
N LEU A 31 18.17 -0.44 4.73
CA LEU A 31 18.60 0.11 6.03
C LEU A 31 20.01 0.73 6.03
N ARG A 32 20.89 0.28 5.13
CA ARG A 32 22.24 0.87 4.95
C ARG A 32 22.20 2.33 4.51
N GLN A 33 21.22 2.72 3.68
CA GLN A 33 21.09 4.09 3.18
C GLN A 33 20.68 5.04 4.31
N ILE A 34 19.83 4.57 5.23
CA ILE A 34 19.46 5.31 6.44
C ILE A 34 20.67 5.46 7.37
N ALA A 35 21.43 4.38 7.56
CA ALA A 35 22.67 4.37 8.35
C ALA A 35 23.71 5.36 7.77
N GLU A 36 23.94 5.33 6.46
CA GLU A 36 24.84 6.25 5.74
C GLU A 36 24.42 7.72 5.93
N ARG A 37 23.13 8.03 5.75
CA ARG A 37 22.58 9.39 5.94
C ARG A 37 22.81 9.92 7.36
N LEU A 38 22.74 9.04 8.36
CA LEU A 38 22.91 9.40 9.77
C LEU A 38 24.34 9.24 10.31
N ARG A 39 25.28 8.75 9.48
CA ARG A 39 26.63 8.35 9.90
C ARG A 39 26.62 7.34 11.05
N LEU A 40 25.66 6.41 11.01
CA LEU A 40 25.52 5.30 11.94
C LEU A 40 25.92 3.99 11.26
N THR A 41 26.14 2.94 12.04
CA THR A 41 26.26 1.59 11.49
C THR A 41 24.88 0.98 11.28
N LYS A 42 24.75 0.03 10.34
CA LYS A 42 23.52 -0.78 10.22
C LYS A 42 23.17 -1.47 11.55
N ALA A 43 24.17 -1.91 12.31
CA ALA A 43 23.97 -2.51 13.63
C ALA A 43 23.34 -1.53 14.63
N ALA A 44 23.74 -0.26 14.62
CA ALA A 44 23.13 0.78 15.45
C ALA A 44 21.65 1.02 15.08
N ILE A 45 21.30 0.99 13.78
CA ILE A 45 19.88 1.05 13.37
C ILE A 45 19.11 -0.17 13.89
N LEU A 46 19.67 -1.37 13.70
CA LEU A 46 19.04 -2.63 14.11
C LEU A 46 18.89 -2.78 15.64
N TYR A 47 19.73 -2.10 16.42
CA TYR A 47 19.58 -2.01 17.87
C TYR A 47 18.27 -1.33 18.27
N HIS A 48 17.86 -0.27 17.56
CA HIS A 48 16.60 0.43 17.82
C HIS A 48 15.41 -0.22 17.11
N PHE A 49 15.62 -0.76 15.92
CA PHE A 49 14.58 -1.34 15.08
C PHE A 49 15.05 -2.68 14.52
N PRO A 50 14.67 -3.81 15.15
CA PRO A 50 15.19 -5.13 14.82
C PRO A 50 15.01 -5.54 13.36
N THR A 51 13.99 -5.00 12.70
CA THR A 51 13.75 -5.17 11.27
C THR A 51 13.30 -3.86 10.61
N LYS A 52 13.30 -3.84 9.28
CA LYS A 52 12.79 -2.70 8.50
C LYS A 52 11.28 -2.54 8.69
N GLU A 53 10.57 -3.64 8.90
CA GLU A 53 9.15 -3.66 9.22
C GLU A 53 8.88 -3.04 10.59
N HIS A 54 9.72 -3.30 11.61
CA HIS A 54 9.60 -2.63 12.91
C HIS A 54 9.80 -1.11 12.80
N LEU A 55 10.71 -0.68 11.92
CA LEU A 55 10.91 0.73 11.62
C LEU A 55 9.66 1.33 10.93
N LEU A 56 9.06 0.63 9.97
CA LEU A 56 7.81 1.04 9.33
C LEU A 56 6.67 1.13 10.34
N THR A 57 6.47 0.10 11.16
CA THR A 57 5.44 0.09 12.22
C THR A 57 5.63 1.27 13.15
N ALA A 58 6.85 1.54 13.60
CA ALA A 58 7.13 2.67 14.48
C ALA A 58 6.87 4.05 13.83
N LEU A 59 6.97 4.17 12.49
CA LEU A 59 6.66 5.41 11.77
C LEU A 59 5.15 5.69 11.70
N ILE A 60 4.34 4.64 11.58
CA ILE A 60 2.89 4.76 11.41
C ILE A 60 2.14 4.64 12.74
N GLU A 61 2.78 4.10 13.78
CA GLU A 61 2.18 3.91 15.11
C GLU A 61 1.50 5.18 15.67
N PRO A 62 2.09 6.39 15.59
CA PRO A 62 1.42 7.59 16.11
C PRO A 62 0.08 7.86 15.42
N MET A 63 0.03 7.73 14.09
CA MET A 63 -1.20 7.90 13.33
C MET A 63 -2.24 6.83 13.66
N VAL A 64 -1.82 5.58 13.82
CA VAL A 64 -2.70 4.47 14.21
C VAL A 64 -3.27 4.70 15.61
N ALA A 65 -2.45 5.12 16.56
CA ALA A 65 -2.86 5.41 17.92
C ALA A 65 -3.85 6.58 17.99
N ASP A 66 -3.64 7.63 17.19
CA ASP A 66 -4.56 8.77 17.13
C ASP A 66 -5.93 8.36 16.57
N PHE A 67 -5.97 7.49 15.56
CA PHE A 67 -7.23 6.92 15.06
C PHE A 67 -7.92 6.04 16.09
N GLU A 68 -7.18 5.18 16.79
CA GLU A 68 -7.75 4.34 17.85
C GLU A 68 -8.35 5.21 18.95
N ALA A 69 -7.63 6.23 19.41
CA ALA A 69 -8.11 7.17 20.43
C ALA A 69 -9.36 7.95 19.99
N LEU A 70 -9.41 8.39 18.73
CA LEU A 70 -10.60 9.06 18.17
C LEU A 70 -11.83 8.15 18.21
N LEU A 71 -11.67 6.90 17.78
CA LEU A 71 -12.78 5.95 17.70
C LEU A 71 -13.27 5.53 19.10
N ASP A 72 -12.34 5.31 20.03
CA ASP A 72 -12.67 5.02 21.43
C ASP A 72 -13.48 6.17 22.04
N ALA A 73 -13.04 7.42 21.85
CA ALA A 73 -13.77 8.60 22.34
C ALA A 73 -15.14 8.78 21.68
N ALA A 74 -15.29 8.43 20.40
CA ALA A 74 -16.57 8.51 19.68
C ALA A 74 -17.56 7.43 20.13
N GLU A 75 -17.08 6.22 20.46
CA GLU A 75 -17.88 5.11 20.99
C GLU A 75 -18.37 5.38 22.42
N GLU A 76 -17.56 6.03 23.24
CA GLU A 76 -17.95 6.44 24.60
C GLU A 76 -18.87 7.69 24.62
N GLY A 77 -18.88 8.44 23.53
CA GLY A 77 -19.65 9.68 23.40
C GLY A 77 -21.12 9.48 23.01
N PRO A 78 -21.91 10.58 22.94
CA PRO A 78 -23.28 10.51 22.46
C PRO A 78 -23.38 10.07 20.99
N ALA A 79 -24.18 9.03 20.71
CA ALA A 79 -24.32 8.44 19.37
C ALA A 79 -24.73 9.45 18.29
N GLU A 80 -25.60 10.42 18.63
CA GLU A 80 -26.03 11.50 17.71
C GLU A 80 -24.86 12.33 17.17
N ARG A 81 -23.75 12.44 17.91
CA ARG A 81 -22.58 13.23 17.51
C ARG A 81 -21.47 12.39 16.90
N ALA A 82 -21.48 11.07 17.12
CA ALA A 82 -20.40 10.16 16.76
C ALA A 82 -19.98 10.30 15.28
N ARG A 83 -20.94 10.36 14.35
CA ARG A 83 -20.67 10.55 12.91
C ARG A 83 -19.74 11.74 12.66
N TRP A 84 -20.11 12.92 13.14
CA TRP A 84 -19.38 14.15 12.83
C TRP A 84 -18.10 14.27 13.64
N THR A 85 -18.07 13.78 14.89
CA THR A 85 -16.84 13.63 15.67
C THR A 85 -15.81 12.79 14.93
N VAL A 86 -16.21 11.62 14.41
CA VAL A 86 -15.31 10.73 13.67
C VAL A 86 -14.87 11.38 12.37
N LEU A 87 -15.76 11.99 11.59
CA LEU A 87 -15.37 12.60 10.32
C LEU A 87 -14.40 13.77 10.48
N GLU A 88 -14.67 14.67 11.41
CA GLU A 88 -13.79 15.81 11.67
C GLU A 88 -12.44 15.35 12.21
N GLY A 89 -12.44 14.48 13.22
CA GLY A 89 -11.22 13.91 13.78
C GLY A 89 -10.44 13.08 12.76
N TRP A 90 -11.11 12.33 11.90
CA TRP A 90 -10.47 11.52 10.87
C TRP A 90 -9.71 12.40 9.88
N VAL A 91 -10.35 13.47 9.40
CA VAL A 91 -9.73 14.46 8.52
C VAL A 91 -8.55 15.15 9.21
N ASP A 92 -8.70 15.52 10.48
CA ASP A 92 -7.63 16.15 11.26
C ASP A 92 -6.42 15.24 11.44
N ILE A 93 -6.62 13.94 11.69
CA ILE A 93 -5.54 12.96 11.85
C ILE A 93 -4.79 12.75 10.53
N ILE A 94 -5.49 12.54 9.41
CA ILE A 94 -4.80 12.35 8.12
C ILE A 94 -4.03 13.60 7.69
N LEU A 95 -4.55 14.80 7.98
CA LEU A 95 -3.83 16.05 7.76
C LEU A 95 -2.62 16.17 8.70
N GLY A 96 -2.76 15.84 9.98
CA GLY A 96 -1.63 15.82 10.93
C GLY A 96 -0.53 14.82 10.55
N HIS A 97 -0.90 13.74 9.85
CA HIS A 97 0.00 12.66 9.45
C HIS A 97 0.18 12.53 7.93
N ARG A 98 0.17 13.64 7.17
CA ARG A 98 0.29 13.61 5.69
C ARG A 98 1.45 12.76 5.18
N ARG A 99 2.61 12.87 5.83
CA ARG A 99 3.84 12.18 5.41
C ARG A 99 3.75 10.66 5.64
N PRO A 100 3.42 10.15 6.85
CA PRO A 100 3.10 8.74 7.03
C PRO A 100 2.01 8.21 6.09
N LEU A 101 0.93 8.99 5.89
CA LEU A 101 -0.17 8.60 5.01
C LEU A 101 0.28 8.47 3.54
N GLY A 102 1.00 9.46 3.00
CA GLY A 102 1.51 9.41 1.63
C GLY A 102 2.47 8.23 1.41
N MET A 103 3.32 7.93 2.40
CA MET A 103 4.16 6.73 2.35
C MET A 103 3.32 5.45 2.27
N LEU A 104 2.29 5.31 3.11
CA LEU A 104 1.38 4.16 3.07
C LEU A 104 0.61 4.07 1.76
N PHE A 105 0.21 5.19 1.17
CA PHE A 105 -0.54 5.22 -0.08
C PHE A 105 0.25 4.59 -1.24
N HIS A 106 1.54 4.88 -1.34
CA HIS A 106 2.41 4.32 -2.38
C HIS A 106 2.81 2.86 -2.13
N ASP A 107 2.81 2.43 -0.87
CA ASP A 107 3.32 1.13 -0.44
C ASP A 107 2.21 0.23 0.15
N ILE A 108 0.91 0.50 -0.06
CA ILE A 108 -0.22 -0.18 0.61
C ILE A 108 -0.22 -1.71 0.42
N ALA A 109 0.34 -2.19 -0.70
CA ALA A 109 0.55 -3.62 -0.97
C ALA A 109 1.57 -4.30 -0.02
N LEU A 110 2.34 -3.51 0.74
CA LEU A 110 3.49 -3.96 1.54
C LEU A 110 3.22 -4.00 3.04
N VAL A 111 2.09 -3.47 3.49
CA VAL A 111 1.54 -3.80 4.82
C VAL A 111 0.96 -5.24 4.84
N GLY A 112 1.17 -6.01 3.76
CA GLY A 112 0.69 -7.38 3.56
C GLY A 112 0.64 -8.22 4.84
N ARG A 113 -0.60 -8.47 5.31
CA ARG A 113 -1.02 -9.43 6.34
C ARG A 113 -0.33 -9.33 7.72
N GLY A 114 0.38 -8.25 8.04
CA GLY A 114 0.94 -8.01 9.38
C GLY A 114 -0.09 -7.42 10.36
N ASP A 115 0.24 -7.37 11.65
CA ASP A 115 -0.66 -6.84 12.68
C ASP A 115 -1.12 -5.40 12.41
N THR A 116 -0.23 -4.55 11.86
CA THR A 116 -0.57 -3.17 11.56
C THR A 116 -1.62 -3.05 10.46
N TYR A 117 -1.60 -3.91 9.45
CA TYR A 117 -2.64 -3.95 8.41
C TYR A 117 -3.99 -4.34 9.00
N HIS A 118 -4.01 -5.34 9.88
CA HIS A 118 -5.23 -5.73 10.58
C HIS A 118 -5.78 -4.62 11.48
N ARG A 119 -4.89 -3.84 12.14
CA ARG A 119 -5.29 -2.64 12.90
C ARG A 119 -5.90 -1.57 11.98
N LEU A 120 -5.26 -1.26 10.86
CA LEU A 120 -5.77 -0.27 9.89
C LEU A 120 -7.14 -0.69 9.31
N ILE A 121 -7.34 -1.96 8.96
CA ILE A 121 -8.65 -2.46 8.53
C ILE A 121 -9.69 -2.28 9.63
N ARG A 122 -9.35 -2.66 10.87
CA ARG A 122 -10.27 -2.56 12.01
C ARG A 122 -10.67 -1.11 12.27
N ILE A 123 -9.71 -0.19 12.22
CA ILE A 123 -9.93 1.26 12.33
C ILE A 123 -10.91 1.72 11.24
N ALA A 124 -10.68 1.38 9.98
CA ALA A 124 -11.56 1.76 8.89
C ALA A 124 -12.98 1.18 9.06
N MET A 125 -13.10 -0.09 9.46
CA MET A 125 -14.40 -0.73 9.72
C MET A 125 -15.15 -0.04 10.87
N ARG A 126 -14.50 0.20 12.01
CA ARG A 126 -15.09 0.93 13.15
C ARG A 126 -15.56 2.33 12.75
N ALA A 127 -14.73 3.07 12.01
CA ALA A 127 -15.09 4.39 11.51
C ALA A 127 -16.34 4.32 10.61
N ASN A 128 -16.40 3.35 9.69
CA ASN A 128 -17.55 3.17 8.80
C ASN A 128 -18.84 2.89 9.60
N ASP A 129 -18.77 2.06 10.65
CA ASP A 129 -19.93 1.72 11.47
C ASP A 129 -20.42 2.95 12.27
N LEU A 130 -19.51 3.70 12.88
CA LEU A 130 -19.84 4.94 13.62
C LEU A 130 -20.41 6.03 12.70
N ILE A 131 -19.87 6.17 11.49
CA ILE A 131 -20.37 7.14 10.50
C ILE A 131 -21.71 6.69 9.93
N ALA A 132 -21.94 5.39 9.74
CA ALA A 132 -23.22 4.88 9.27
C ALA A 132 -24.32 5.17 10.31
N GLY A 133 -23.99 4.99 11.61
CA GLY A 133 -24.91 5.18 12.74
C GLY A 133 -25.70 3.91 13.07
N PRO A 134 -26.42 3.91 14.22
CA PRO A 134 -27.25 2.78 14.61
C PRO A 134 -28.37 2.55 13.57
N ASP A 135 -28.71 1.28 13.34
CA ASP A 135 -29.77 0.84 12.42
C ASP A 135 -29.60 1.29 10.95
N ALA A 136 -28.39 1.71 10.57
CA ALA A 136 -28.08 2.15 9.22
C ALA A 136 -28.43 1.10 8.17
N GLY A 137 -29.22 1.48 7.16
CA GLY A 137 -29.52 0.64 6.01
C GLY A 137 -28.31 0.47 5.08
N ARG A 138 -28.50 -0.33 4.02
CA ARG A 138 -27.43 -0.59 3.03
C ARG A 138 -26.90 0.70 2.41
N ARG A 139 -27.76 1.69 2.13
CA ARG A 139 -27.37 2.93 1.46
C ARG A 139 -26.48 3.78 2.36
N GLU A 140 -26.84 3.90 3.64
CA GLU A 140 -26.13 4.66 4.66
C GLU A 140 -24.74 4.06 4.91
N ARG A 141 -24.65 2.73 5.01
CA ARG A 141 -23.36 2.03 5.16
C ARG A 141 -22.44 2.23 3.94
N VAL A 142 -22.97 2.14 2.73
CA VAL A 142 -22.17 2.41 1.51
C VAL A 142 -21.65 3.84 1.50
N ARG A 143 -22.48 4.82 1.86
CA ARG A 143 -22.08 6.23 1.94
C ARG A 143 -21.04 6.49 3.02
N ALA A 144 -21.13 5.81 4.18
CA ALA A 144 -20.12 5.90 5.23
C ALA A 144 -18.75 5.44 4.73
N VAL A 145 -18.68 4.30 4.05
CA VAL A 145 -17.45 3.80 3.42
C VAL A 145 -16.92 4.79 2.39
N GLN A 146 -17.79 5.36 1.55
CA GLN A 146 -17.41 6.35 0.56
C GLN A 146 -16.88 7.64 1.21
N ALA A 147 -17.46 8.08 2.33
CA ALA A 147 -17.01 9.26 3.06
C ALA A 147 -15.59 9.07 3.60
N VAL A 148 -15.31 7.93 4.26
CA VAL A 148 -13.96 7.62 4.75
C VAL A 148 -12.96 7.51 3.60
N ALA A 149 -13.33 6.83 2.51
CA ALA A 149 -12.46 6.68 1.34
C ALA A 149 -12.15 8.02 0.66
N ALA A 150 -13.11 8.94 0.62
CA ALA A 150 -12.94 10.26 0.03
C ALA A 150 -11.96 11.17 0.80
N CYS A 151 -11.62 10.84 2.05
CA CYS A 151 -10.75 11.67 2.87
C CYS A 151 -9.25 11.48 2.55
N SER A 152 -8.79 10.29 2.14
CA SER A 152 -7.35 10.02 2.03
C SER A 152 -6.68 10.68 0.82
N ASP A 153 -7.26 10.52 -0.37
CA ASP A 153 -6.66 10.96 -1.64
C ASP A 153 -6.38 12.48 -1.69
N PRO A 154 -7.29 13.36 -1.23
CA PRO A 154 -7.02 14.79 -1.24
C PRO A 154 -5.75 15.18 -0.48
N VAL A 155 -5.49 14.54 0.67
CA VAL A 155 -4.30 14.79 1.49
C VAL A 155 -3.01 14.38 0.77
N VAL A 156 -3.07 13.34 -0.05
CA VAL A 156 -1.91 12.81 -0.78
C VAL A 156 -1.64 13.60 -2.06
N PHE A 157 -2.69 14.05 -2.76
CA PHE A 157 -2.53 14.68 -4.08
C PHE A 157 -2.46 16.21 -4.04
N PHE A 158 -3.01 16.86 -3.01
CA PHE A 158 -3.04 18.33 -2.87
C PHE A 158 -2.10 18.81 -1.76
N VAL A 159 -0.84 18.37 -1.81
CA VAL A 159 0.18 18.69 -0.80
C VAL A 159 0.56 20.17 -0.75
N ASP A 160 0.27 20.92 -1.82
CA ASP A 160 0.47 22.36 -1.97
C ASP A 160 -0.68 23.19 -1.38
N VAL A 161 -1.82 22.57 -1.08
CA VAL A 161 -2.97 23.26 -0.50
C VAL A 161 -2.81 23.35 1.03
N PRO A 162 -2.98 24.56 1.62
CA PRO A 162 -2.95 24.73 3.06
C PRO A 162 -3.96 23.84 3.79
N ASP A 163 -3.55 23.22 4.89
CA ASP A 163 -4.35 22.24 5.64
C ASP A 163 -5.73 22.75 6.01
N ALA A 164 -5.85 24.00 6.46
CA ALA A 164 -7.13 24.59 6.83
C ALA A 164 -8.12 24.69 5.64
N VAL A 165 -7.62 24.99 4.44
CA VAL A 165 -8.42 25.07 3.21
C VAL A 165 -8.84 23.67 2.79
N LEU A 166 -7.86 22.75 2.70
CA LEU A 166 -8.11 21.38 2.29
C LEU A 166 -9.11 20.68 3.23
N ARG A 167 -8.96 20.88 4.55
CA ARG A 167 -9.90 20.40 5.56
C ARG A 167 -11.33 20.87 5.29
N ALA A 168 -11.51 22.16 5.02
CA ALA A 168 -12.82 22.74 4.78
C ALA A 168 -13.49 22.13 3.54
N ASP A 169 -12.74 22.01 2.44
CA ASP A 169 -13.22 21.44 1.17
C ASP A 169 -13.58 19.95 1.31
N MET A 170 -12.76 19.18 2.03
CA MET A 170 -13.02 17.76 2.29
C MET A 170 -14.30 17.55 3.11
N LEU A 171 -14.48 18.33 4.17
CA LEU A 171 -15.68 18.23 5.01
C LEU A 171 -16.94 18.70 4.27
N ASP A 172 -16.86 19.72 3.41
CA ASP A 172 -17.97 20.09 2.51
C ASP A 172 -18.35 18.93 1.58
N GLY A 173 -17.36 18.29 0.95
CA GLY A 173 -17.58 17.11 0.09
C GLY A 173 -18.28 15.97 0.83
N VAL A 174 -17.83 15.66 2.05
CA VAL A 174 -18.45 14.63 2.89
C VAL A 174 -19.88 14.99 3.28
N ARG A 175 -20.18 16.25 3.65
CA ARG A 175 -21.55 16.72 3.96
C ARG A 175 -22.49 16.45 2.79
N ARG A 176 -22.09 16.85 1.58
CA ARG A 176 -22.87 16.64 0.35
C ARG A 176 -23.10 15.15 0.07
N LEU A 177 -22.07 14.32 0.24
CA LEU A 177 -22.14 12.88 0.02
C LEU A 177 -23.13 12.20 0.98
N LEU A 178 -23.12 12.60 2.26
CA LEU A 178 -24.01 12.04 3.28
C LEU A 178 -25.44 12.59 3.17
N GLY A 179 -25.63 13.67 2.40
CA GLY A 179 -26.93 14.30 2.20
C GLY A 179 -27.33 15.22 3.35
N ASP A 180 -26.36 15.75 4.11
CA ASP A 180 -26.57 16.78 5.12
C ASP A 180 -26.50 18.16 4.43
N PRO A 181 -27.64 18.87 4.23
CA PRO A 181 -27.70 20.08 3.43
C PRO A 181 -27.40 21.35 4.24
N THR A 182 -26.53 21.30 5.24
CA THR A 182 -26.15 22.50 6.04
C THR A 182 -25.11 23.38 5.35
N GLY A 183 -25.20 23.48 4.02
CA GLY A 183 -24.62 24.51 3.19
C GLY A 183 -25.71 25.30 2.48
N SER A 184 -26.73 25.78 3.21
CA SER A 184 -27.63 26.82 2.71
C SER A 184 -26.86 28.14 2.66
N GLY A 185 -25.96 28.25 1.68
CA GLY A 185 -25.59 29.55 1.12
C GLY A 185 -26.89 30.20 0.66
N SER A 186 -27.16 31.37 1.23
CA SER A 186 -28.11 32.33 0.71
C SER A 186 -27.87 32.55 -0.77
N ASP A 187 -28.74 32.00 -1.62
CA ASP A 187 -29.10 32.65 -2.87
C ASP A 187 -30.51 32.25 -3.27
N GLN A 188 -31.40 33.24 -3.14
CA GLN A 188 -32.67 33.25 -3.84
C GLN A 188 -32.41 33.37 -5.33
N ALA A 189 -32.79 32.35 -6.09
CA ALA A 189 -33.29 32.48 -7.45
C ALA A 189 -34.31 31.35 -7.60
N GLY A 190 -35.61 31.63 -7.57
CA GLY A 190 -36.30 32.29 -8.66
C GLY A 190 -37.04 31.20 -9.42
N GLY A 191 -38.35 31.11 -9.19
CA GLY A 191 -39.17 29.98 -9.64
C GLY A 191 -39.42 29.90 -11.14
N ALA A 192 -39.78 28.68 -11.57
CA ALA A 192 -40.61 28.27 -12.71
C ALA A 192 -40.25 26.78 -12.96
N GLY A 193 -41.13 25.83 -13.20
CA GLY A 193 -42.54 25.77 -13.51
C GLY A 193 -42.82 24.31 -13.88
N THR A 194 -44.01 23.83 -13.57
CA THR A 194 -44.50 22.46 -13.82
C THR A 194 -44.79 22.19 -15.30
N ALA A 195 -44.37 21.03 -15.82
CA ALA A 195 -45.01 20.17 -16.85
C ALA A 195 -43.99 19.06 -17.21
N GLY A 196 -44.27 17.75 -17.29
CA GLY A 196 -45.46 17.08 -17.83
C GLY A 196 -45.16 16.66 -19.28
N GLY A 197 -44.97 15.35 -19.55
CA GLY A 197 -44.98 14.82 -20.93
C GLY A 197 -44.04 13.64 -21.19
N SER A 198 -44.62 12.54 -21.64
CA SER A 198 -44.00 11.25 -21.95
C SER A 198 -43.46 11.13 -23.39
N ASP A 199 -42.72 10.04 -23.60
CA ASP A 199 -42.64 9.20 -24.81
C ASP A 199 -41.57 9.38 -25.91
N GLN A 200 -40.95 8.21 -26.17
CA GLN A 200 -40.49 7.60 -27.43
C GLN A 200 -39.17 7.98 -28.12
N VAL A 201 -38.26 7.00 -28.06
CA VAL A 201 -37.58 6.25 -29.15
C VAL A 201 -37.46 6.92 -30.53
N GLY A 202 -36.22 6.99 -31.03
CA GLY A 202 -35.94 6.79 -32.45
C GLY A 202 -34.69 7.48 -33.01
N GLY A 203 -33.79 6.68 -33.59
CA GLY A 203 -33.12 7.07 -34.84
C GLY A 203 -31.65 7.49 -34.75
N ALA A 204 -30.79 6.64 -35.30
CA ALA A 204 -29.38 6.86 -35.57
C ALA A 204 -29.13 7.92 -36.66
N GLY A 205 -27.96 8.56 -36.61
CA GLY A 205 -27.46 9.46 -37.66
C GLY A 205 -26.00 9.84 -37.44
N THR A 206 -25.13 9.27 -38.26
CA THR A 206 -23.67 9.39 -38.33
C THR A 206 -23.13 10.79 -38.66
N ALA A 207 -21.93 11.14 -38.16
CA ALA A 207 -20.70 11.33 -38.97
C ALA A 207 -19.67 12.31 -38.33
N GLY A 208 -18.38 11.94 -38.48
CA GLY A 208 -17.21 12.84 -38.48
C GLY A 208 -16.58 13.07 -37.10
N GLY A 209 -15.34 12.74 -36.80
CA GLY A 209 -14.20 12.40 -37.63
C GLY A 209 -12.99 13.22 -37.13
N ALA A 210 -11.98 12.56 -36.54
CA ALA A 210 -10.57 12.94 -36.59
C ALA A 210 -9.74 11.91 -35.82
N SER A 211 -9.03 11.08 -36.57
CA SER A 211 -7.96 10.22 -36.10
C SER A 211 -6.60 10.86 -36.46
N THR A 212 -5.53 10.28 -35.92
CA THR A 212 -4.10 10.49 -36.18
C THR A 212 -3.43 11.60 -35.34
N ARG A 213 -2.26 11.39 -34.71
CA ARG A 213 -1.06 10.72 -35.23
C ARG A 213 -0.16 10.10 -34.16
N THR A 214 0.39 8.96 -34.58
CA THR A 214 1.62 8.27 -34.19
C THR A 214 2.86 9.19 -34.25
N ALA A 215 3.85 8.95 -33.39
CA ALA A 215 5.26 9.09 -33.74
C ALA A 215 6.11 8.11 -32.92
N ALA A 216 6.61 7.08 -33.60
CA ALA A 216 7.75 6.28 -33.20
C ALA A 216 9.04 6.98 -33.68
N THR A 217 10.12 6.86 -32.92
CA THR A 217 11.48 6.92 -33.47
C THR A 217 12.31 5.79 -32.89
N SER A 218 12.60 4.84 -33.77
CA SER A 218 13.61 3.79 -33.67
C SER A 218 15.01 4.34 -33.87
N GLY A 219 16.00 3.71 -33.22
CA GLY A 219 17.41 3.75 -33.60
C GLY A 219 18.15 2.52 -33.06
N GLY A 220 18.22 1.45 -33.86
CA GLY A 220 19.31 0.45 -33.75
C GLY A 220 20.60 1.06 -34.33
N THR A 221 21.79 0.48 -34.28
CA THR A 221 22.27 -0.91 -34.23
C THR A 221 23.77 -0.88 -33.84
N GLY A 222 24.37 -2.01 -33.44
CA GLY A 222 25.83 -2.10 -33.33
C GLY A 222 26.33 -3.36 -32.62
N THR A 223 26.68 -4.37 -33.39
CA THR A 223 27.03 -5.74 -33.03
C THR A 223 28.54 -5.96 -32.81
N ALA A 224 28.85 -6.97 -31.99
CA ALA A 224 29.99 -7.91 -32.06
C ALA A 224 31.43 -7.45 -31.76
N ALA A 225 32.06 -8.12 -30.78
CA ALA A 225 33.34 -8.81 -30.97
C ALA A 225 33.57 -9.88 -29.88
N ASP A 226 33.85 -11.08 -30.37
CA ASP A 226 34.24 -12.31 -29.71
C ASP A 226 35.77 -12.33 -29.46
N GLY A 227 36.29 -13.21 -28.60
CA GLY A 227 37.73 -13.47 -28.50
C GLY A 227 38.24 -13.90 -27.13
N GLY A 228 38.30 -15.23 -26.89
CA GLY A 228 38.83 -15.82 -25.66
C GLY A 228 40.35 -16.06 -25.61
N GLY A 229 40.76 -16.84 -24.61
CA GLY A 229 42.04 -17.59 -24.66
C GLY A 229 42.82 -17.73 -23.35
N GLY A 230 42.92 -18.99 -22.86
CA GLY A 230 44.05 -19.55 -22.08
C GLY A 230 44.05 -19.26 -20.57
N GLY A 231 44.32 -20.18 -19.65
CA GLY A 231 44.96 -21.50 -19.71
C GLY A 231 45.91 -21.61 -18.50
N GLY A 232 45.86 -22.69 -17.72
CA GLY A 232 46.83 -22.90 -16.63
C GLY A 232 46.43 -24.00 -15.65
N ALA A 233 46.94 -25.21 -15.90
CA ALA A 233 46.81 -26.39 -15.06
C ALA A 233 47.81 -26.39 -13.88
N GLY A 234 47.46 -27.08 -12.79
CA GLY A 234 48.36 -27.44 -11.71
C GLY A 234 47.68 -28.40 -10.71
N THR A 235 48.15 -29.64 -10.67
CA THR A 235 47.72 -30.77 -9.80
C THR A 235 48.95 -31.22 -8.99
N PRO A 236 48.87 -32.13 -8.00
CA PRO A 236 48.09 -32.19 -6.75
C PRO A 236 49.01 -32.25 -5.50
N ALA A 237 48.43 -32.25 -4.28
CA ALA A 237 49.09 -32.88 -3.12
C ALA A 237 48.05 -33.48 -2.16
N ALA A 238 48.36 -34.69 -1.69
CA ALA A 238 47.51 -35.59 -0.93
C ALA A 238 47.45 -35.25 0.58
N GLY A 239 46.37 -35.68 1.24
CA GLY A 239 46.32 -35.71 2.71
C GLY A 239 44.98 -36.19 3.28
N GLY A 240 44.97 -37.44 3.77
CA GLY A 240 44.37 -37.80 5.06
C GLY A 240 42.84 -37.90 5.21
N ALA A 241 42.39 -39.14 5.39
CA ALA A 241 41.02 -39.58 5.71
C ALA A 241 40.32 -38.90 6.91
N ALA A 242 38.99 -38.74 6.80
CA ALA A 242 38.03 -39.05 7.87
C ALA A 242 36.61 -39.26 7.29
N ARG A 243 36.09 -40.48 7.38
CA ARG A 243 34.71 -40.85 7.03
C ARG A 243 33.74 -40.30 8.08
N GLY A 244 33.11 -39.17 7.79
CA GLY A 244 31.88 -38.70 8.45
C GLY A 244 30.67 -38.93 7.55
N ARG A 245 29.63 -39.60 8.07
CA ARG A 245 28.37 -39.93 7.38
C ARG A 245 27.82 -38.74 6.56
N ARG A 246 27.70 -38.89 5.24
CA ARG A 246 27.05 -37.91 4.37
C ARG A 246 25.56 -37.81 4.75
N ARG A 247 25.13 -36.64 5.20
CA ARG A 247 23.71 -36.25 5.25
C ARG A 247 23.13 -36.35 3.83
N PRO A 248 21.90 -36.85 3.62
CA PRO A 248 21.32 -36.90 2.28
C PRO A 248 21.24 -35.49 1.72
N GLY A 249 21.87 -35.28 0.56
CA GLY A 249 21.87 -33.98 -0.11
C GLY A 249 20.44 -33.57 -0.46
N ARG A 250 20.18 -32.27 -0.31
CA ARG A 250 18.99 -31.54 -0.79
C ARG A 250 18.44 -32.16 -2.09
N PRO A 251 17.15 -32.53 -2.17
CA PRO A 251 16.58 -33.09 -3.39
C PRO A 251 16.84 -32.20 -4.60
N ARG A 252 17.21 -32.86 -5.70
CA ARG A 252 17.34 -32.31 -7.06
C ARG A 252 15.95 -31.90 -7.56
N ALA A 253 15.91 -31.04 -8.58
CA ALA A 253 14.72 -30.44 -9.17
C ALA A 253 13.45 -31.34 -9.20
N MET A 254 12.26 -30.71 -9.15
CA MET A 254 10.97 -31.41 -9.18
C MET A 254 10.93 -32.48 -10.29
N SER A 255 10.43 -33.67 -9.96
CA SER A 255 10.21 -34.70 -10.97
C SER A 255 9.14 -34.27 -11.97
N PRO A 256 9.12 -34.82 -13.20
CA PRO A 256 8.05 -34.52 -14.17
C PRO A 256 6.64 -34.76 -13.61
N GLU A 257 6.46 -35.80 -12.80
CA GLU A 257 5.19 -36.10 -12.12
C GLU A 257 4.82 -35.03 -11.08
N GLN A 258 5.79 -34.52 -10.32
CA GLN A 258 5.58 -33.42 -9.37
C GLN A 258 5.24 -32.11 -10.07
N VAL A 259 5.83 -31.84 -11.25
CA VAL A 259 5.48 -30.66 -12.06
C VAL A 259 4.04 -30.74 -12.56
N GLU A 260 3.61 -31.91 -13.04
CA GLU A 260 2.24 -32.10 -13.50
C GLU A 260 1.22 -32.03 -12.34
N ALA A 261 1.57 -32.57 -11.18
CA ALA A 261 0.77 -32.42 -9.96
C ALA A 261 0.66 -30.94 -9.53
N ALA A 262 1.76 -30.18 -9.54
CA ALA A 262 1.76 -28.76 -9.21
C ALA A 262 0.89 -27.94 -10.17
N ARG A 263 0.95 -28.22 -11.47
CA ARG A 263 0.12 -27.53 -12.48
C ARG A 263 -1.36 -27.81 -12.30
N ARG A 264 -1.74 -29.07 -12.04
CA ARG A 264 -3.14 -29.42 -11.76
C ARG A 264 -3.67 -28.71 -10.51
N MET A 265 -2.90 -28.68 -9.43
CA MET A 265 -3.27 -27.98 -8.20
C MET A 265 -3.38 -26.46 -8.40
N HIS A 266 -2.51 -25.87 -9.23
CA HIS A 266 -2.53 -24.43 -9.51
C HIS A 266 -3.69 -24.01 -10.42
N THR A 267 -3.95 -24.75 -11.50
CA THR A 267 -5.05 -24.47 -12.44
C THR A 267 -6.42 -24.69 -11.80
N GLY A 268 -6.51 -25.56 -10.79
CA GLY A 268 -7.72 -25.74 -9.99
C GLY A 268 -8.12 -24.53 -9.13
N GLY A 269 -7.24 -23.53 -8.95
CA GLY A 269 -7.55 -22.27 -8.26
C GLY A 269 -7.64 -22.33 -6.73
N ASP A 270 -7.80 -23.53 -6.16
CA ASP A 270 -8.02 -23.73 -4.71
C ASP A 270 -6.73 -23.81 -3.87
N HIS A 271 -5.55 -23.84 -4.51
CA HIS A 271 -4.27 -24.00 -3.81
C HIS A 271 -3.30 -22.86 -4.14
N SER A 272 -2.79 -22.20 -3.10
CA SER A 272 -1.72 -21.23 -3.19
C SER A 272 -0.37 -21.91 -3.50
N ALA A 273 0.59 -21.15 -4.04
CA ALA A 273 1.92 -21.67 -4.35
C ALA A 273 2.67 -22.21 -3.11
N ASP A 274 2.33 -21.72 -1.91
CA ASP A 274 2.91 -22.19 -0.65
C ASP A 274 2.31 -23.55 -0.24
N GLU A 275 1.00 -23.75 -0.42
CA GLU A 275 0.34 -25.03 -0.16
C GLU A 275 0.81 -26.12 -1.13
N ILE A 276 1.01 -25.76 -2.40
CA ILE A 276 1.59 -26.65 -3.41
C ILE A 276 3.03 -27.02 -3.05
N ALA A 277 3.83 -26.05 -2.61
CA ALA A 277 5.22 -26.27 -2.18
C ALA A 277 5.30 -27.20 -0.97
N ALA A 278 4.42 -27.01 0.01
CA ALA A 278 4.32 -27.85 1.20
C ALA A 278 3.88 -29.28 0.84
N ALA A 279 2.85 -29.44 -0.01
CA ALA A 279 2.34 -30.73 -0.44
C ALA A 279 3.39 -31.55 -1.22
N LEU A 280 4.25 -30.88 -1.99
CA LEU A 280 5.27 -31.52 -2.82
C LEU A 280 6.65 -31.61 -2.15
N GLY A 281 6.80 -31.09 -0.93
CA GLY A 281 8.07 -31.12 -0.19
C GLY A 281 9.19 -30.30 -0.83
N VAL A 282 8.86 -29.25 -1.57
CA VAL A 282 9.81 -28.39 -2.31
C VAL A 282 9.70 -26.93 -1.87
N SER A 283 10.66 -26.09 -2.28
CA SER A 283 10.58 -24.66 -1.97
C SER A 283 9.58 -23.94 -2.88
N ARG A 284 8.96 -22.86 -2.38
CA ARG A 284 8.10 -21.95 -3.16
C ARG A 284 8.78 -21.49 -4.46
N ALA A 285 10.07 -21.14 -4.39
CA ALA A 285 10.85 -20.72 -5.56
C ALA A 285 11.02 -21.83 -6.61
N THR A 286 10.97 -23.10 -6.19
CA THR A 286 11.00 -24.25 -7.11
C THR A 286 9.67 -24.38 -7.87
N VAL A 287 8.54 -24.18 -7.18
CA VAL A 287 7.19 -24.26 -7.77
C VAL A 287 7.01 -23.19 -8.85
N TYR A 288 7.32 -21.92 -8.57
CA TYR A 288 7.17 -20.84 -9.55
C TYR A 288 7.96 -21.04 -10.84
N ARG A 289 9.16 -21.64 -10.76
CA ARG A 289 10.01 -21.93 -11.93
C ARG A 289 9.34 -22.88 -12.93
N HIS A 290 8.34 -23.66 -12.50
CA HIS A 290 7.66 -24.66 -13.33
C HIS A 290 6.20 -24.32 -13.65
N LEU A 291 5.62 -23.31 -12.96
CA LEU A 291 4.28 -22.80 -13.21
C LEU A 291 4.24 -21.65 -14.24
N ASP A 292 5.36 -20.93 -14.43
CA ASP A 292 5.44 -19.81 -15.37
C ASP A 292 6.33 -20.16 -16.58
N PRO A 293 5.76 -20.45 -17.77
CA PRO A 293 6.55 -20.69 -18.97
C PRO A 293 7.21 -19.41 -19.52
N ALA A 294 6.88 -18.21 -19.01
CA ALA A 294 7.50 -16.95 -19.44
C ALA A 294 8.80 -16.60 -18.70
N ALA A 295 9.12 -17.27 -17.58
CA ALA A 295 10.33 -17.04 -16.78
C ALA A 295 11.55 -17.90 -17.22
N ALA A 296 11.42 -18.64 -18.32
CA ALA A 296 12.46 -19.48 -18.90
C ALA A 296 12.94 -18.93 -20.25
N LYS A 297 13.43 -17.68 -20.26
CA LYS A 297 14.30 -17.16 -21.32
C LYS A 297 15.17 -16.02 -20.82
#